data_AF-A0A1R1Q6Y4-F1
#
_entry.id   AF-A0A1R1Q6Y4-F1
#
_cell.length_a   1.000
_cell.length_b   1.000
_cell.length_c   1.000
_cell.angle_alpha   90.00
_cell.angle_beta   90.00
_cell.angle_gamma   90.00
#
_symmetry.space_group_name_H-M   'P 1'
#
loop_
_entity.id
_entity.type
_entity.pdbx_description
1 polymer ?
#
loop_
_entity_poly.entity_id
_entity_poly.type
_entity_poly.pdbx_seq_one_letter_code
_entity_poly.pdbx_strand_id
1 'polypeptide(L)' 'MQHMIRGIWTKKKFTEIERGQTFMIEEDGCFKKYIARTEHYWDKEYKAYVVDVMDKNKLRRGIR' A
#
# COMPACT_ATOMS: atom_id res chain seq x y z
N MET A 1 -7.32 -8.85 -13.63
CA MET A 1 -7.93 -8.12 -12.51
C MET A 1 -6.80 -7.51 -11.68
N GLN A 2 -6.62 -6.19 -11.76
CA GLN A 2 -5.57 -5.50 -10.99
C GLN A 2 -6.00 -5.50 -9.53
N HIS A 3 -5.30 -6.24 -8.67
CA HIS A 3 -5.53 -6.23 -7.22
C HIS A 3 -5.04 -4.89 -6.66
N MET A 4 -5.90 -3.88 -6.71
CA MET A 4 -5.70 -2.62 -6.00
C MET A 4 -5.91 -2.96 -4.52
N ILE A 5 -4.82 -3.09 -3.76
CA ILE A 5 -4.91 -3.27 -2.32
C ILE A 5 -5.23 -1.88 -1.77
N ARG A 6 -6.53 -1.54 -1.74
CA ARG A 6 -7.06 -0.36 -1.07
C ARG A 6 -6.97 -0.60 0.42
N GLY A 7 -5.79 -0.34 0.95
CA GLY A 7 -5.54 -0.35 2.37
C GLY A 7 -6.22 0.85 3.03
N ILE A 8 -7.41 0.66 3.60
CA ILE A 8 -8.03 1.66 4.46
C ILE A 8 -7.32 1.55 5.82
N TRP A 9 -6.29 2.37 6.04
CA TRP A 9 -5.46 2.29 7.24
C TRP A 9 -5.56 3.56 8.08
N THR A 10 -6.16 3.45 9.26
CA THR A 10 -6.39 4.55 10.22
C THR A 10 -5.21 4.79 11.17
N LYS A 11 -3.95 4.66 10.71
CA LYS A 11 -2.76 4.89 11.55
C LYS A 11 -1.87 6.02 11.01
N LYS A 12 -1.44 6.90 11.93
CA LYS A 12 -0.58 8.09 11.74
C LYS A 12 0.71 7.85 10.92
N LYS A 13 1.16 6.59 10.80
CA LYS A 13 2.36 6.19 10.06
C LYS A 13 2.21 6.26 8.53
N PHE A 14 0.99 6.27 7.99
CA PHE A 14 0.76 6.23 6.54
C PHE A 14 0.75 7.62 5.88
N THR A 15 0.43 8.68 6.63
CA THR A 15 0.58 10.07 6.17
C THR A 15 2.04 10.46 5.99
N GLU A 16 2.97 9.68 6.55
CA GLU A 16 4.42 9.86 6.41
C GLU A 16 5.00 9.10 5.21
N ILE A 17 4.18 8.34 4.47
CA ILE A 17 4.63 7.57 3.30
C ILE A 17 4.54 8.47 2.07
N GLU A 18 5.70 8.72 1.46
CA GLU A 18 5.81 9.47 0.21
C GLU A 18 5.67 8.56 -1.01
N ARG A 19 5.31 9.16 -2.15
CA ARG A 19 5.24 8.44 -3.43
C ARG A 19 6.61 7.83 -3.78
N GLY A 20 6.62 6.55 -4.13
CA GLY A 20 7.83 5.79 -4.46
C GLY A 20 8.53 5.18 -3.25
N GLN A 21 8.12 5.52 -2.03
CA GLN A 21 8.66 4.92 -0.82
C GLN A 21 8.25 3.45 -0.71
N THR A 22 9.20 2.61 -0.34
CA THR A 22 8.94 1.19 -0.06
C THR A 22 8.77 1.00 1.43
N PHE A 23 7.78 0.21 1.83
CA PHE A 23 7.51 -0.12 3.23
C PHE A 23 7.03 -1.56 3.35
N MET A 24 7.06 -2.09 4.57
CA MET A 24 6.61 -3.44 4.86
C MET A 24 5.35 -3.39 5.71
N ILE A 25 4.37 -4.23 5.38
CA ILE A 25 3.20 -4.47 6.19
C ILE A 25 3.20 -5.94 6.59
N GLU A 26 2.94 -6.22 7.85
CA GLU A 26 2.63 -7.58 8.30
C GLU A 26 1.14 -7.84 8.03
N GLU A 27 0.84 -8.80 7.15
CA GLU A 27 -0.50 -9.31 6.89
C GLU A 27 -0.51 -10.81 7.17
N ASP A 28 -1.44 -11.27 8.02
CA ASP A 28 -1.58 -12.69 8.39
C ASP A 28 -0.26 -13.33 8.87
N GLY A 29 0.54 -12.59 9.65
CA GLY A 29 1.85 -13.03 10.16
C GLY A 29 2.97 -13.06 9.11
N CYS A 30 2.70 -12.58 7.89
CA CYS A 30 3.68 -12.48 6.81
C CYS A 30 4.00 -11.03 6.47
N PHE A 31 5.29 -10.67 6.48
CA PHE A 31 5.75 -9.36 6.02
C PHE A 31 5.71 -9.27 4.49
N LYS A 32 4.83 -8.44 3.96
CA LYS A 32 4.79 -8.09 2.53
C LYS A 32 5.39 -6.71 2.30
N LYS A 33 6.15 -6.61 1.20
CA LYS A 33 6.79 -5.36 0.76
C LYS A 33 5.89 -4.66 -0.25
N TYR A 34 5.56 -3.41 0.05
CA TYR A 34 4.74 -2.55 -0.77
C TYR A 34 5.51 -1.30 -1.20
N ILE A 35 5.18 -0.78 -2.37
CA ILE A 35 5.70 0.50 -2.88
C ILE A 35 4.50 1.44 -3.06
N ALA A 36 4.55 2.63 -2.45
CA ALA A 36 3.54 3.65 -2.69
C ALA A 36 3.60 4.13 -4.14
N ARG A 37 2.51 4.01 -4.88
CA ARG A 37 2.41 4.51 -6.26
C ARG A 37 1.96 5.97 -6.31
N THR A 38 1.20 6.38 -5.31
CA THR A 38 0.64 7.72 -5.16
C THR A 38 1.04 8.29 -3.81
N GLU A 39 0.86 9.60 -3.65
CA GLU A 39 0.80 10.22 -2.32
C GLU A 39 -0.50 9.78 -1.61
N HIS A 40 -0.54 9.98 -0.30
CA HIS A 40 -1.74 9.73 0.49
C HIS A 40 -2.81 10.77 0.14
N TYR A 41 -4.06 10.34 0.01
CA TYR A 41 -5.20 11.23 -0.21
C TYR A 41 -6.32 10.92 0.78
N TRP A 42 -7.11 11.92 1.12
CA TRP A 42 -8.29 11.73 1.96
C TRP A 42 -9.45 11.17 1.13
N ASP A 43 -9.86 9.95 1.45
CA ASP A 43 -11.04 9.34 0.88
C ASP A 43 -12.28 9.70 1.71
N LYS A 44 -13.26 10.34 1.06
CA LYS A 44 -14.49 10.82 1.71
C LYS A 44 -15.46 9.69 2.06
N GLU A 45 -15.45 8.61 1.28
CA GLU A 45 -16.33 7.45 1.48
C GLU A 45 -15.89 6.67 2.71
N TYR A 46 -14.58 6.40 2.82
CA TYR A 46 -14.00 5.67 3.94
C TYR A 46 -13.61 6.55 5.13
N LYS A 47 -13.68 7.89 4.98
CA LYS A 47 -13.21 8.87 5.96
C LYS A 47 -11.81 8.54 6.49
N ALA A 48 -10.91 8.22 5.57
CA ALA A 48 -9.57 7.74 5.88
C ALA A 48 -8.56 8.23 4.84
N TYR A 49 -7.29 8.27 5.23
CA TYR A 49 -6.20 8.46 4.28
C TYR A 49 -5.92 7.15 3.55
N VAL A 50 -5.98 7.19 2.22
CA VAL A 50 -5.72 6.06 1.33
C VAL A 50 -4.44 6.33 0.56
N VAL A 51 -3.63 5.29 0.39
CA VAL A 51 -2.48 5.30 -0.51
C VAL A 51 -2.60 4.12 -1.44
N ASP A 52 -2.36 4.34 -2.73
CA ASP A 52 -2.32 3.24 -3.69
C ASP A 52 -0.94 2.58 -3.64
N VAL A 53 -0.92 1.25 -3.53
CA VAL A 53 0.30 0.48 -3.28
C VAL A 53 0.47 -0.65 -4.28
N MET A 54 1.71 -0.93 -4.63
CA MET A 54 2.09 -2.08 -5.45
C MET A 54 2.81 -3.13 -4.61
N ASP A 55 2.33 -4.37 -4.67
CA ASP A 55 3.01 -5.51 -4.05
C ASP A 55 4.31 -5.84 -4.82
N LYS A 56 5.45 -5.67 -4.15
CA LYS A 56 6.78 -5.94 -4.72
C LYS A 56 7.05 -7.44 -4.85
N ASN A 57 6.43 -8.27 -4.03
CA ASN A 57 6.53 -9.72 -4.14
C ASN A 57 5.77 -10.24 -5.37
N LYS A 58 4.66 -9.61 -5.77
CA LYS A 58 3.96 -9.92 -7.03
C LYS A 58 4.76 -9.52 -8.27
N LEU A 59 5.54 -8.44 -8.23
CA LEU A 59 6.48 -8.07 -9.30
C LEU A 59 7.50 -9.19 -9.59
N ARG A 60 8.00 -9.87 -8.56
CA ARG A 60 8.96 -10.98 -8.73
C ARG A 60 8.35 -12.26 -9.30
N ARG A 61 7.03 -12.46 -9.17
CA ARG A 61 6.36 -13.68 -9.66
C ARG A 61 5.92 -13.61 -11.12
N GLY A 62 6.06 -12.45 -11.77
CA GLY A 62 5.76 -12.26 -13.19
C GLY A 62 6.89 -12.60 -14.16
N ILE A 63 8.04 -13.08 -13.66
CA ILE A 63 9.17 -13.55 -14.48
C ILE A 63 9.35 -15.03 -14.16
N ARG A 64 8.56 -15.90 -14.80
CA ARG A 64 8.88 -17.32 -14.94
C ARG A 64 8.23 -17.88 -16.18
#